data_AF-Q8K3E6-F1
#
_entry.id   AF-Q8K3E6-F1
#
_cell.length_a   1.000
_cell.length_b   1.000
_cell.length_c   1.000
_cell.angle_alpha   90.00
_cell.angle_beta   90.00
_cell.angle_gamma   90.00
#
_symmetry.space_group_name_H-M   'P 1'
#
loop_
_entity.id
_entity.type
_entity.pdbx_description
1 polymer ?
#
loop_
_entity_poly.entity_id
_entity_poly.type
_entity_poly.pdbx_seq_one_letter_code
_entity_poly.pdbx_strand_id
1 'polypeptide(L)'
;KPTPSPSQVTEARVAMTRPGAFIKEGHKLNIDFGAEGNRYYETNYWQFPDGIHYNGCSDTNVTKEVLVTSCINATQAANQAEFSREKQDNKLHQRILWRLIKELCSA
;
A
#
# COMPACT_ATOMS: atom_id res chain seq x y z
N LYS A 1 -7.25 24.51 18.66
CA LYS A 1 -6.87 23.28 17.93
C LYS A 1 -6.75 22.17 18.98
N PRO A 2 -7.65 21.18 19.02
CA PRO A 2 -7.61 20.17 20.07
C PRO A 2 -6.37 19.28 19.86
N THR A 3 -5.60 19.09 20.92
CA THR A 3 -4.45 18.17 20.93
C THR A 3 -4.99 16.75 20.80
N PRO A 4 -4.48 15.92 19.87
CA PRO A 4 -4.98 14.56 19.71
C PRO A 4 -4.79 13.78 21.01
N SER A 5 -5.83 13.06 21.41
CA SER A 5 -5.82 12.28 22.65
C SER A 5 -4.76 11.17 22.57
N PRO A 6 -4.05 10.84 23.66
CA PRO A 6 -3.00 9.81 23.64
C PRO A 6 -3.46 8.47 23.05
N SER A 7 -4.72 8.08 23.29
CA SER A 7 -5.33 6.86 22.74
C SER A 7 -5.42 6.86 21.20
N GLN A 8 -5.74 8.00 20.59
CA GLN A 8 -5.82 8.14 19.13
C GLN A 8 -4.43 8.06 18.49
N VAL A 9 -3.40 8.54 19.18
CA VAL A 9 -2.00 8.43 18.74
C VAL A 9 -1.55 6.97 18.76
N THR A 10 -1.92 6.21 19.79
CA THR A 10 -1.60 4.79 19.90
C THR A 10 -2.30 3.96 18.83
N GLU A 11 -3.59 4.21 18.59
CA GLU A 11 -4.37 3.48 17.59
C GLU A 11 -3.90 3.77 16.15
N ALA A 12 -3.57 5.03 15.85
CA ALA A 12 -2.97 5.39 14.56
C ALA A 12 -1.60 4.73 14.36
N ARG A 13 -0.76 4.67 15.41
CA ARG A 13 0.53 3.95 15.35
C ARG A 13 0.35 2.46 15.12
N VAL A 14 -0.58 1.81 15.82
CA VAL A 14 -0.90 0.39 15.64
C VAL A 14 -1.43 0.12 14.22
N ALA A 15 -2.25 1.02 13.67
CA ALA A 15 -2.76 0.91 12.30
C ALA A 15 -1.67 1.07 11.23
N MET A 16 -0.57 1.77 11.53
CA MET A 16 0.60 1.93 10.65
C MET A 16 1.57 0.74 10.73
N THR A 17 1.58 -0.01 11.84
CA THR A 17 2.49 -1.15 12.06
C THR A 17 1.85 -2.52 11.82
N ARG A 18 0.59 -2.57 11.38
CA ARG A 18 -0.06 -3.86 11.05
C ARG A 18 0.53 -4.43 9.74
N PRO A 19 0.71 -5.76 9.63
CA PRO A 19 1.14 -6.39 8.39
C PRO A 19 0.24 -6.00 7.22
N GLY A 20 0.84 -5.55 6.12
CA GLY A 20 0.14 -5.06 4.92
C GLY A 20 -0.28 -3.59 4.99
N ALA A 21 0.01 -2.84 6.06
CA ALA A 21 -0.31 -1.41 6.10
C ALA A 21 0.46 -0.63 5.03
N PHE A 22 -0.22 0.35 4.41
CA PHE A 22 0.43 1.31 3.53
C PHE A 22 1.35 2.25 4.30
N ILE A 23 2.55 2.44 3.77
CA ILE A 23 3.46 3.52 4.14
C ILE A 23 3.25 4.62 3.09
N LYS A 24 2.72 5.78 3.50
CA LYS A 24 2.45 6.94 2.62
C LYS A 24 3.26 8.16 3.10
N GLU A 25 4.53 8.20 2.72
CA GLU A 25 5.45 9.32 2.87
C GLU A 25 5.30 10.35 1.73
N GLY A 26 4.68 9.97 0.61
CA GLY A 26 4.42 10.83 -0.54
C GLY A 26 5.62 10.95 -1.48
N HIS A 27 6.49 9.94 -1.51
CA HIS A 27 7.59 9.86 -2.47
C HIS A 27 7.07 9.39 -3.84
N LYS A 28 7.67 9.93 -4.90
CA LYS A 28 7.35 9.47 -6.24
C LYS A 28 8.23 8.27 -6.58
N LEU A 29 7.63 7.11 -6.79
CA LEU A 29 8.34 5.90 -7.18
C LEU A 29 8.58 5.84 -8.69
N ASN A 30 9.69 5.22 -9.10
CA ASN A 30 10.05 5.03 -10.51
C ASN A 30 9.57 3.67 -11.02
N ILE A 31 8.27 3.54 -11.28
CA ILE A 31 7.63 2.33 -11.80
C ILE A 31 6.92 2.68 -13.10
N ASP A 32 7.06 1.82 -14.12
CA ASP A 32 6.34 1.99 -15.38
C ASP A 32 4.93 1.36 -15.29
N PHE A 33 3.91 2.22 -15.34
CA PHE A 33 2.50 1.89 -15.40
C PHE A 33 1.93 1.99 -16.84
N GLY A 34 2.78 2.26 -17.84
CA GLY A 34 2.39 2.61 -19.20
C GLY A 34 2.03 4.10 -19.35
N ALA A 35 1.87 4.57 -20.58
CA ALA A 35 1.75 6.01 -20.88
C ALA A 35 0.61 6.72 -20.10
N GLU A 36 -0.59 6.14 -20.09
CA GLU A 36 -1.74 6.71 -19.36
C GLU A 36 -1.53 6.65 -17.84
N GLY A 37 -1.04 5.50 -17.34
CA GLY A 37 -0.78 5.28 -15.91
C GLY A 37 0.30 6.21 -15.37
N ASN A 38 1.38 6.39 -16.11
CA ASN A 38 2.50 7.27 -15.74
C ASN A 38 2.02 8.72 -15.65
N ARG A 39 1.24 9.20 -16.62
CA ARG A 39 0.68 10.56 -16.59
C ARG A 39 -0.27 10.77 -15.41
N TYR A 40 -1.10 9.77 -15.09
CA TYR A 40 -1.97 9.83 -13.92
C TYR A 40 -1.15 9.84 -12.62
N TYR A 41 -0.18 8.94 -12.49
CA TYR A 41 0.67 8.81 -11.32
C TYR A 41 1.50 10.08 -11.08
N GLU A 42 1.98 10.75 -12.12
CA GLU A 42 2.74 12.01 -12.04
C GLU A 42 2.05 13.10 -11.19
N THR A 43 0.72 13.17 -11.25
CA THR A 43 -0.07 14.19 -10.56
C THR A 43 -0.75 13.67 -9.28
N ASN A 44 -0.76 12.34 -9.07
CA ASN A 44 -1.50 11.69 -7.99
C ASN A 44 -0.63 10.79 -7.09
N TYR A 45 0.69 10.72 -7.28
CA TYR A 45 1.58 9.81 -6.56
C TYR A 45 1.43 9.88 -5.04
N TRP A 46 1.15 11.06 -4.48
CA TRP A 46 0.91 11.30 -3.06
C TRP A 46 -0.29 10.53 -2.45
N GLN A 47 -1.20 10.00 -3.27
CA GLN A 47 -2.32 9.17 -2.82
C GLN A 47 -1.93 7.69 -2.66
N PHE A 48 -0.84 7.27 -3.31
CA PHE A 48 -0.40 5.90 -3.38
C PHE A 48 0.61 5.57 -2.26
N PRO A 49 0.76 4.29 -1.88
CA PRO A 49 1.81 3.87 -0.96
C PRO A 49 3.21 3.94 -1.57
N ASP A 50 4.17 4.36 -0.76
CA ASP A 50 5.60 4.30 -1.05
C ASP A 50 6.21 2.96 -0.65
N GLY A 51 5.56 2.28 0.30
CA GLY A 51 5.99 1.02 0.86
C GLY A 51 4.85 0.26 1.53
N ILE A 52 5.13 -0.98 1.89
CA ILE A 52 4.20 -1.85 2.60
C ILE A 52 4.90 -2.35 3.86
N HIS A 53 4.27 -2.17 5.02
CA HIS A 53 4.79 -2.74 6.26
C HIS A 53 4.50 -4.24 6.30
N TYR A 54 5.47 -5.08 5.93
CA TYR A 54 5.29 -6.54 5.93
C TYR A 54 6.58 -7.28 6.30
N ASN A 55 6.63 -7.83 7.52
CA ASN A 55 7.74 -8.66 7.98
C ASN A 55 7.46 -10.15 7.67
N GLY A 56 7.48 -10.52 6.38
CA GLY A 56 7.30 -11.90 5.94
C GLY A 56 8.57 -12.76 5.95
N CYS A 57 9.74 -12.12 6.01
CA CYS A 57 11.04 -12.80 5.94
C CYS A 57 11.49 -13.44 7.27
N SER A 58 10.66 -13.41 8.32
CA SER A 58 10.99 -14.06 9.60
C SER A 58 10.85 -15.58 9.56
N ASP A 59 10.13 -16.11 8.57
CA ASP A 59 9.93 -17.54 8.41
C ASP A 59 11.03 -18.15 7.53
N THR A 60 11.87 -19.00 8.13
CA THR A 60 13.05 -19.60 7.46
C THR A 60 12.72 -20.58 6.33
N ASN A 61 11.43 -20.86 6.06
CA ASN A 61 10.96 -21.90 5.14
C ASN A 61 9.86 -21.40 4.17
N VAL A 62 9.93 -20.16 3.71
CA VAL A 62 8.93 -19.59 2.78
C VAL A 62 9.60 -19.24 1.45
N THR A 63 9.01 -19.67 0.33
CA THR A 63 9.52 -19.30 -1.00
C THR A 63 9.17 -17.84 -1.32
N LYS A 64 9.91 -17.22 -2.26
CA LYS A 64 9.65 -15.84 -2.66
C LYS A 64 8.22 -15.65 -3.16
N GLU A 65 7.68 -16.61 -3.91
CA GLU A 65 6.33 -16.55 -4.47
C GLU A 65 5.26 -16.57 -3.36
N VAL A 66 5.47 -17.40 -2.34
CA VAL A 66 4.56 -17.49 -1.18
C VAL A 66 4.64 -16.21 -0.36
N LEU A 67 5.83 -15.62 -0.19
CA LEU A 67 6.01 -14.36 0.52
C LEU A 67 5.32 -13.20 -0.18
N VAL A 68 5.53 -13.06 -1.50
CA VAL A 68 4.88 -12.03 -2.32
C VAL A 68 3.36 -12.16 -2.25
N THR A 69 2.85 -13.39 -2.42
CA THR A 69 1.40 -13.67 -2.36
C THR A 69 0.82 -13.31 -1.00
N SER A 70 1.52 -13.68 0.08
CA SER A 70 1.09 -13.40 1.45
C SER A 70 1.14 -11.89 1.78
N CYS A 71 2.16 -11.18 1.28
CA CYS A 71 2.24 -9.72 1.36
C CYS A 71 1.04 -9.04 0.69
N ILE A 72 0.69 -9.46 -0.52
CA ILE A 72 -0.46 -8.93 -1.27
C ILE A 72 -1.76 -9.19 -0.50
N ASN A 73 -1.96 -10.41 0.01
CA ASN A 73 -3.17 -10.78 0.75
C ASN A 73 -3.30 -9.97 2.05
N ALA A 74 -2.21 -9.80 2.80
CA ALA A 74 -2.18 -8.96 4.00
C ALA A 74 -2.48 -7.50 3.66
N THR A 75 -1.94 -7.00 2.55
CA THR A 75 -2.14 -5.62 2.09
C THR A 75 -3.60 -5.35 1.71
N GLN A 76 -4.24 -6.28 1.02
CA GLN A 76 -5.67 -6.19 0.73
C GLN A 76 -6.51 -6.17 2.01
N ALA A 77 -6.21 -7.07 2.95
CA ALA A 77 -6.94 -7.20 4.21
C ALA A 77 -6.79 -5.95 5.09
N ALA A 78 -5.59 -5.36 5.15
CA ALA A 78 -5.33 -4.16 5.94
C ALA A 78 -6.00 -2.91 5.35
N ASN A 79 -6.03 -2.76 4.02
CA ASN A 79 -6.44 -1.52 3.37
C ASN A 79 -7.80 -1.62 2.65
N GLN A 80 -8.72 -2.46 3.14
CA GLN A 80 -10.04 -2.69 2.53
C GLN A 80 -10.82 -1.42 2.21
N ALA A 81 -10.71 -0.37 3.03
CA ALA A 81 -11.39 0.90 2.81
C ALA A 81 -10.91 1.60 1.53
N GLU A 82 -9.61 1.55 1.22
CA GLU A 82 -9.02 2.13 0.01
C GLU A 82 -9.53 1.38 -1.23
N PHE A 83 -9.55 0.04 -1.17
CA PHE A 83 -10.10 -0.80 -2.24
C PHE A 83 -11.62 -0.71 -2.39
N SER A 84 -12.35 -0.33 -1.33
CA SER A 84 -13.82 -0.21 -1.36
C SER A 84 -14.28 1.14 -1.87
N ARG A 85 -13.64 2.24 -1.46
CA ARG A 85 -13.98 3.60 -1.92
C ARG A 85 -13.75 3.81 -3.40
N GLU A 86 -12.72 3.17 -3.94
CA GLU A 86 -12.32 3.37 -5.34
C GLU A 86 -13.05 2.46 -6.33
N LYS A 87 -13.86 1.52 -5.83
CA LYS A 87 -14.61 0.55 -6.63
C LYS A 87 -15.72 1.19 -7.47
N GLN A 88 -16.05 2.47 -7.25
CA GLN A 88 -17.16 3.15 -7.93
C GLN A 88 -16.73 4.18 -8.99
N ASP A 89 -15.55 4.83 -8.89
CA ASP A 89 -15.21 5.97 -9.77
C ASP A 89 -13.86 5.90 -10.51
N ASN A 90 -12.90 5.02 -10.16
CA ASN A 90 -11.55 5.14 -10.73
C ASN A 90 -10.84 3.80 -11.05
N LYS A 91 -11.23 3.18 -12.17
CA LYS A 91 -10.60 1.96 -12.70
C LYS A 91 -9.09 2.12 -12.97
N LEU A 92 -8.65 3.32 -13.36
CA LEU A 92 -7.23 3.59 -13.64
C LEU A 92 -6.42 3.63 -12.34
N HIS A 93 -6.91 4.33 -11.31
CA HIS A 93 -6.27 4.35 -9.99
C HIS A 93 -6.11 2.93 -9.44
N GLN A 94 -7.17 2.12 -9.50
CA GLN A 94 -7.12 0.73 -9.05
C GLN A 94 -6.09 -0.12 -9.80
N ARG A 95 -5.96 0.06 -11.12
CA ARG A 95 -4.92 -0.63 -11.91
C ARG A 95 -3.51 -0.22 -11.48
N ILE A 96 -3.28 1.08 -11.26
CA ILE A 96 -1.98 1.61 -10.81
C ILE A 96 -1.68 1.11 -9.41
N LEU A 97 -2.62 1.23 -8.47
CA LEU A 97 -2.48 0.75 -7.09
C LEU A 97 -2.15 -0.74 -7.06
N TRP A 98 -2.86 -1.55 -7.87
CA TRP A 98 -2.62 -2.98 -7.93
C TRP A 98 -1.25 -3.33 -8.52
N ARG A 99 -0.82 -2.62 -9.57
CA ARG A 99 0.52 -2.79 -10.14
C ARG A 99 1.59 -2.40 -9.11
N LEU A 100 1.40 -1.29 -8.43
CA LEU A 100 2.32 -0.76 -7.43
C LEU A 100 2.50 -1.71 -6.25
N ILE A 101 1.41 -2.24 -5.69
CA ILE A 101 1.46 -3.21 -4.58
C ILE A 101 2.26 -4.46 -4.97
N LYS A 102 2.10 -4.94 -6.21
CA LYS A 102 2.88 -6.09 -6.70
C LYS A 102 4.38 -5.80 -6.75
N GLU A 103 4.76 -4.61 -7.21
CA GLU A 103 6.17 -4.19 -7.22
C GLU A 103 6.71 -4.06 -5.79
N LEU A 104 5.98 -3.39 -4.89
CA LEU A 104 6.39 -3.21 -3.49
C LEU A 104 6.50 -4.52 -2.71
N CYS A 105 5.63 -5.50 -2.95
CA CYS A 105 5.73 -6.82 -2.32
C CYS A 105 6.81 -7.73 -2.94
N SER A 106 7.33 -7.39 -4.13
CA SER A 106 8.33 -8.20 -4.84
C SER A 106 9.76 -7.68 -4.73
N ALA A 107 9.89 -6.41 -4.30
CA ALA A 107 11.14 -5.72 -3.98
C ALA A 107 11.84 -6.36 -2.78
#